data_AF-A0A357AXW1-F1
#
_entry.id   AF-A0A357AXW1-F1
#
_cell.length_a   1.000
_cell.length_b   1.000
_cell.length_c   1.000
_cell.angle_alpha   90.00
_cell.angle_beta   90.00
_cell.angle_gamma   90.00
#
_symmetry.space_group_name_H-M   'P 1'
#
loop_
_entity.id
_entity.type
_entity.pdbx_description
1 polymer ?
#
loop_
_entity_poly.entity_id
_entity_poly.type
_entity_poly.pdbx_seq_one_letter_code
_entity_poly.pdbx_strand_id
1 'polypeptide(L)'
;METELTKRIKVLTHHYRPKLNTNMRTIRWADEVWTPTGIVDSIRFEDYYAEEEYLCKLLDITRFSEADRRATEAMHETGKCFRDGSAEKNDRKCHGCVLRCHNWKVGMMVTCFEVKITYSDFRGVNGHNFHGNENYYCVPKDLAPKIAGEIPDDIGILAYYEGERQYGLRQFKPSGWRDVTDQTKVELLYNAMKKWCDGAVFI
;
A
#
# COMPACT_ATOMS: atom_id res chain seq x y z
N MET A 1 3.85 -28.22 -12.04
CA MET A 1 3.83 -28.38 -10.56
C MET A 1 4.57 -27.20 -9.98
N GLU A 2 3.91 -26.42 -9.14
CA GLU A 2 4.51 -25.25 -8.49
C GLU A 2 5.69 -25.65 -7.59
N THR A 3 6.80 -24.91 -7.64
CA THR A 3 7.99 -25.23 -6.83
C THR A 3 7.79 -24.80 -5.37
N GLU A 4 8.48 -25.46 -4.43
CA GLU A 4 8.43 -25.06 -3.01
C GLU A 4 8.92 -23.63 -2.77
N LEU A 5 9.85 -23.15 -3.60
CA LEU A 5 10.31 -21.76 -3.55
C LEU A 5 9.21 -20.79 -3.99
N THR A 6 8.43 -21.13 -5.03
CA THR A 6 7.29 -20.33 -5.48
C THR A 6 6.25 -20.20 -4.37
N LYS A 7 5.83 -21.33 -3.78
CA LYS A 7 4.87 -21.33 -2.66
C LYS A 7 5.34 -20.48 -1.50
N ARG A 8 6.62 -20.61 -1.12
CA ARG A 8 7.20 -19.85 -0.02
C ARG A 8 7.21 -18.35 -0.30
N ILE A 9 7.63 -17.94 -1.50
CA ILE A 9 7.64 -16.53 -1.91
C ILE A 9 6.22 -15.97 -1.92
N LYS A 10 5.25 -16.75 -2.42
CA LYS A 10 3.83 -16.38 -2.45
C LYS A 10 3.26 -16.17 -1.04
N VAL A 11 3.50 -17.06 -0.09
CA VAL A 11 3.11 -16.87 1.32
C VAL A 11 3.70 -15.58 1.93
N LEU A 12 4.91 -15.20 1.53
CA LEU A 12 5.54 -13.98 2.04
C LEU A 12 4.89 -12.69 1.54
N THR A 13 4.19 -12.70 0.39
CA THR A 13 3.50 -11.50 -0.13
C THR A 13 2.36 -11.07 0.80
N HIS A 14 1.70 -12.05 1.45
CA HIS A 14 0.60 -11.84 2.40
C HIS A 14 1.05 -11.04 3.63
N HIS A 15 2.32 -11.21 4.01
CA HIS A 15 2.94 -10.60 5.18
C HIS A 15 3.93 -9.47 4.83
N TYR A 16 4.07 -9.14 3.54
CA TYR A 16 4.93 -8.03 3.14
C TYR A 16 4.45 -6.72 3.79
N ARG A 17 5.35 -5.76 3.99
CA ARG A 17 5.03 -4.53 4.75
C ARG A 17 3.74 -3.86 4.23
N PRO A 18 2.81 -3.48 5.12
CA PRO A 18 1.60 -2.77 4.73
C PRO A 18 1.87 -1.29 4.48
N LYS A 19 0.93 -0.61 3.82
CA LYS A 19 1.04 0.83 3.56
C LYS A 19 0.71 1.68 4.77
N LEU A 20 -0.35 1.33 5.49
CA LEU A 20 -0.62 1.88 6.82
C LEU A 20 0.09 1.06 7.89
N ASN A 21 1.02 1.68 8.62
CA ASN A 21 1.74 1.02 9.71
C ASN A 21 1.00 1.18 11.07
N THR A 22 -0.29 0.83 11.09
CA THR A 22 -1.13 0.85 12.30
C THR A 22 -1.88 -0.47 12.46
N ASN A 23 -2.20 -0.86 13.70
CA ASN A 23 -3.00 -2.06 13.99
C ASN A 23 -4.48 -1.90 13.62
N MET A 24 -4.94 -0.66 13.38
CA MET A 24 -6.33 -0.37 12.97
C MET A 24 -6.53 -0.39 11.45
N ARG A 25 -5.66 -1.10 10.71
CA ARG A 25 -5.74 -1.23 9.25
C ARG A 25 -6.50 -2.48 8.85
N THR A 26 -7.10 -2.44 7.67
CA THR A 26 -7.61 -3.62 6.97
C THR A 26 -6.57 -4.12 5.99
N ILE A 27 -6.27 -5.42 6.05
CA ILE A 27 -5.55 -6.15 4.99
C ILE A 27 -6.39 -7.37 4.63
N ARG A 28 -6.62 -7.53 3.32
CA ARG A 28 -7.18 -8.75 2.74
C ARG A 28 -6.34 -9.15 1.55
N TRP A 29 -6.14 -10.44 1.33
CA TRP A 29 -5.36 -10.94 0.21
C TRP A 29 -6.00 -12.19 -0.37
N ALA A 30 -5.75 -12.45 -1.64
CA ALA A 30 -6.18 -13.65 -2.33
C ALA A 30 -5.11 -14.05 -3.35
N ASP A 31 -5.01 -15.34 -3.60
CA ASP A 31 -4.07 -15.90 -4.55
C ASP A 31 -4.77 -16.31 -5.85
N GLU A 32 -4.04 -16.25 -6.96
CA GLU A 32 -4.50 -16.63 -8.31
C GLU A 32 -5.80 -15.93 -8.70
N VAL A 33 -5.76 -14.60 -8.68
CA VAL A 33 -6.95 -13.77 -8.91
C VAL A 33 -7.01 -13.33 -10.37
N TRP A 34 -8.20 -13.44 -10.98
CA TRP A 34 -8.46 -12.91 -12.31
C TRP A 34 -8.42 -11.37 -12.29
N THR A 35 -7.59 -10.82 -13.17
CA THR A 35 -7.50 -9.41 -13.53
C THR A 35 -7.96 -9.25 -14.98
N PRO A 36 -8.18 -8.01 -15.48
CA PRO A 36 -8.63 -7.77 -16.84
C PRO A 36 -7.79 -8.43 -17.95
N THR A 37 -6.48 -8.65 -17.73
CA THR A 37 -5.60 -9.26 -18.74
C THR A 37 -5.23 -10.72 -18.46
N GLY A 38 -5.62 -11.27 -17.31
CA GLY A 38 -5.26 -12.63 -16.92
C GLY A 38 -5.12 -12.81 -15.41
N ILE A 39 -4.54 -13.92 -14.98
CA ILE A 39 -4.39 -14.25 -13.55
C ILE A 39 -3.11 -13.60 -13.00
N VAL A 40 -3.20 -13.02 -11.80
CA VAL A 40 -2.05 -12.60 -10.99
C VAL A 40 -1.83 -13.58 -9.84
N ASP A 41 -0.58 -13.87 -9.51
CA ASP A 41 -0.26 -14.88 -8.48
C ASP A 41 -0.84 -14.54 -7.10
N SER A 42 -0.75 -13.27 -6.70
CA SER A 42 -1.30 -12.80 -5.43
C SER A 42 -1.72 -11.34 -5.51
N ILE A 43 -2.83 -11.02 -4.85
CA ILE A 43 -3.35 -9.65 -4.75
C ILE A 43 -3.60 -9.32 -3.28
N ARG A 44 -3.39 -8.05 -2.93
CA ARG A 44 -3.66 -7.52 -1.60
C ARG A 44 -4.44 -6.23 -1.66
N PHE A 45 -5.51 -6.17 -0.87
CA PHE A 45 -6.30 -4.98 -0.63
C PHE A 45 -5.93 -4.45 0.75
N GLU A 46 -5.53 -3.19 0.80
CA GLU A 46 -5.12 -2.56 2.05
C GLU A 46 -5.54 -1.10 2.12
N ASP A 47 -5.75 -0.64 3.35
CA ASP A 47 -5.99 0.77 3.63
C ASP A 47 -4.70 1.57 3.40
N TYR A 48 -4.85 2.80 2.89
CA TYR A 48 -3.76 3.77 2.72
C TYR A 48 -4.22 5.20 3.02
N TYR A 49 -3.28 6.10 3.34
CA TYR A 49 -3.57 7.53 3.45
C TYR A 49 -3.70 8.12 2.05
N ALA A 50 -4.94 8.34 1.61
CA ALA A 50 -5.23 8.93 0.30
C ALA A 50 -5.01 10.44 0.31
N GLU A 51 -5.40 11.08 1.41
CA GLU A 51 -5.20 12.52 1.62
C GLU A 51 -4.73 12.75 3.06
N GLU A 52 -3.79 13.66 3.21
CA GLU A 52 -3.34 14.18 4.49
C GLU A 52 -3.57 15.68 4.51
N GLU A 53 -4.37 16.14 5.46
CA GLU A 53 -4.49 17.55 5.76
C GLU A 53 -4.12 17.77 7.22
N TYR A 54 -3.25 18.74 7.50
CA TYR A 54 -3.04 19.18 8.88
C TYR A 54 -3.95 20.36 9.23
N LEU A 55 -4.56 20.24 10.40
CA LEU A 55 -5.40 21.24 11.03
C LEU A 55 -4.66 21.87 12.21
N CYS A 56 -4.98 23.12 12.50
CA CYS A 56 -4.55 23.81 13.70
C CYS A 56 -5.75 24.06 14.60
N LYS A 57 -5.69 23.66 15.87
CA LYS A 57 -6.79 23.90 16.82
C LYS A 57 -7.16 25.39 16.98
N LEU A 58 -6.22 26.31 16.73
CA LEU A 58 -6.46 27.75 16.83
C LEU A 58 -7.00 28.37 15.55
N LEU A 59 -6.53 27.91 14.38
CA LEU A 59 -6.86 28.53 13.09
C LEU A 59 -8.04 27.83 12.39
N ASP A 60 -8.18 26.51 12.56
CA ASP A 60 -9.23 25.69 11.95
C ASP A 60 -10.32 25.31 12.97
N ILE A 61 -10.54 26.14 14.00
CA ILE A 61 -11.38 25.79 15.16
C ILE A 61 -12.79 25.33 14.78
N THR A 62 -13.35 25.87 13.70
CA THR A 62 -14.68 25.52 13.19
C THR A 62 -14.81 24.07 12.72
N ARG A 63 -13.69 23.38 12.50
CA ARG A 63 -13.64 21.97 12.05
C ARG A 63 -13.55 20.97 13.19
N PHE A 64 -13.46 21.43 14.43
CA PHE A 64 -13.41 20.58 15.61
C PHE A 64 -14.78 20.50 16.30
N SER A 65 -14.94 19.47 17.14
CA SER A 65 -16.18 19.25 17.91
C SER A 65 -16.48 20.44 18.82
N GLU A 66 -17.75 20.66 19.16
CA GLU A 66 -18.13 21.78 20.05
C GLU A 66 -17.39 21.74 21.40
N ALA A 67 -17.16 20.53 21.94
CA ALA A 67 -16.39 20.35 23.17
C ALA A 67 -14.93 20.80 23.00
N ASP A 68 -14.25 20.39 21.93
CA ASP A 68 -12.88 20.82 21.62
C ASP A 68 -12.78 22.32 21.41
N ARG A 69 -13.79 22.92 20.75
CA ARG A 69 -13.87 24.36 20.51
C ARG A 69 -13.93 25.13 21.82
N ARG A 70 -14.87 24.78 22.70
CA ARG A 70 -15.01 25.41 24.03
C ARG A 70 -13.74 25.28 24.87
N ALA A 71 -13.11 24.11 24.86
CA ALA A 71 -11.86 23.89 25.60
C ALA A 71 -10.71 24.75 25.05
N THR A 72 -10.62 24.88 23.72
CA THR A 72 -9.58 25.68 23.06
C THR A 72 -9.79 27.17 23.29
N GLU A 73 -11.03 27.67 23.13
CA GLU A 73 -11.41 29.07 23.36
C GLU A 73 -11.22 29.51 24.82
N ALA A 74 -11.35 28.58 25.78
CA ALA A 74 -11.09 28.87 27.19
C ALA A 74 -9.59 29.03 27.51
N MET A 75 -8.69 28.43 26.71
CA MET A 75 -7.25 28.41 26.96
C MET A 75 -6.46 29.38 26.07
N HIS A 76 -6.98 29.73 24.89
CA HIS A 76 -6.25 30.46 23.87
C HIS A 76 -7.13 31.47 23.11
N GLU A 77 -6.51 32.58 22.68
CA GLU A 77 -7.11 33.45 21.65
C GLU A 77 -7.08 32.70 20.31
N THR A 78 -8.26 32.52 19.69
CA THR A 78 -8.42 31.77 18.44
C THR A 78 -8.29 32.69 17.22
N GLY A 79 -8.09 32.11 16.04
CA GLY A 79 -7.88 32.87 14.80
C GLY A 79 -6.47 33.41 14.60
N LYS A 80 -5.57 33.23 15.58
CA LYS A 80 -4.14 33.55 15.46
C LYS A 80 -3.27 32.41 16.00
N CYS A 81 -2.10 32.26 15.41
CA CYS A 81 -1.08 31.33 15.86
C CYS A 81 -0.49 31.81 17.20
N PHE A 82 -0.44 30.94 18.22
CA PHE A 82 0.12 31.33 19.52
C PHE A 82 1.62 31.67 19.50
N ARG A 83 2.36 31.24 18.46
CA ARG A 83 3.82 31.46 18.37
C ARG A 83 4.17 32.83 17.81
N ASP A 84 3.44 33.30 16.80
CA ASP A 84 3.79 34.49 16.04
C ASP A 84 2.60 35.40 15.68
N GLY A 85 1.39 35.07 16.12
CA GLY A 85 0.18 35.84 15.86
C GLY A 85 -0.35 35.76 14.43
N SER A 86 0.25 34.93 13.55
CA SER A 86 -0.20 34.78 12.16
C SER A 86 -1.60 34.16 12.06
N ALA A 87 -2.38 34.57 11.06
CA ALA A 87 -3.70 34.01 10.78
C ALA A 87 -3.66 32.82 9.81
N GLU A 88 -2.47 32.48 9.29
CA GLU A 88 -2.28 31.43 8.30
C GLU A 88 -1.39 30.31 8.82
N LYS A 89 -1.67 29.10 8.35
CA LYS A 89 -0.87 27.91 8.68
C LYS A 89 0.47 27.95 7.95
N ASN A 90 1.53 27.50 8.62
CA ASN A 90 2.86 27.36 8.00
C ASN A 90 3.46 25.99 8.35
N ASP A 91 3.66 25.15 7.35
CA ASP A 91 3.98 23.75 7.59
C ASP A 91 5.32 23.53 8.33
N ARG A 92 6.35 24.31 7.99
CA ARG A 92 7.65 24.27 8.66
C ARG A 92 7.56 24.69 10.14
N LYS A 93 6.82 25.77 10.43
CA LYS A 93 6.63 26.27 11.81
C LYS A 93 5.71 25.38 12.64
N CYS A 94 4.69 24.79 11.99
CA CYS A 94 3.71 23.92 12.62
C CYS A 94 4.25 22.50 12.85
N HIS A 95 5.36 22.12 12.23
CA HIS A 95 6.00 20.83 12.45
C HIS A 95 6.32 20.61 13.95
N GLY A 96 5.82 19.52 14.53
CA GLY A 96 5.96 19.21 15.96
C GLY A 96 5.16 20.11 16.91
N CYS A 97 4.26 20.96 16.41
CA CYS A 97 3.39 21.77 17.26
C CYS A 97 2.29 20.91 17.91
N VAL A 98 2.05 21.07 19.22
CA VAL A 98 1.03 20.31 19.95
C VAL A 98 -0.41 20.65 19.52
N LEU A 99 -0.62 21.79 18.87
CA LEU A 99 -1.91 22.23 18.33
C LEU A 99 -2.11 21.79 16.88
N ARG A 100 -1.10 21.16 16.25
CA ARG A 100 -1.19 20.55 14.93
C ARG A 100 -1.85 19.18 15.08
N CYS A 101 -2.94 18.97 14.35
CA CYS A 101 -3.64 17.71 14.26
C CYS A 101 -3.65 17.27 12.80
N HIS A 102 -3.55 15.97 12.54
CA HIS A 102 -3.64 15.46 11.18
C HIS A 102 -5.01 14.84 10.96
N ASN A 103 -5.69 15.31 9.93
CA ASN A 103 -6.90 14.72 9.41
C ASN A 103 -6.53 13.87 8.19
N TRP A 104 -6.72 12.57 8.34
CA TRP A 104 -6.35 11.60 7.32
C TRP A 104 -7.60 11.06 6.66
N LYS A 105 -7.64 11.10 5.33
CA LYS A 105 -8.63 10.35 4.57
C LYS A 105 -8.04 9.00 4.20
N VAL A 106 -8.64 7.95 4.75
CA VAL A 106 -8.26 6.58 4.42
C VAL A 106 -8.96 6.18 3.13
N GLY A 107 -8.18 5.70 2.16
CA GLY A 107 -8.68 5.05 0.96
C GLY A 107 -8.30 3.58 0.92
N MET A 108 -8.79 2.87 -0.08
CA MET A 108 -8.38 1.49 -0.39
C MET A 108 -7.43 1.49 -1.58
N MET A 109 -6.32 0.77 -1.44
CA MET A 109 -5.40 0.47 -2.53
C MET A 109 -5.29 -1.03 -2.77
N VAL A 110 -4.85 -1.37 -3.98
CA VAL A 110 -4.61 -2.74 -4.42
C VAL A 110 -3.13 -2.91 -4.73
N THR A 111 -2.51 -3.97 -4.24
CA THR A 111 -1.15 -4.36 -4.58
C THR A 111 -1.18 -5.71 -5.29
N CYS A 112 -0.59 -5.78 -6.48
CA CYS A 112 -0.42 -7.03 -7.23
C CYS A 112 1.01 -7.55 -7.06
N PHE A 113 1.14 -8.86 -6.85
CA PHE A 113 2.41 -9.56 -6.73
C PHE A 113 2.46 -10.70 -7.72
N GLU A 114 3.53 -10.77 -8.49
CA GLU A 114 3.80 -11.85 -9.45
C GLU A 114 5.13 -12.53 -9.11
N VAL A 115 5.12 -13.84 -8.93
CA VAL A 115 6.29 -14.62 -8.52
C VAL A 115 7.01 -15.13 -9.76
N LYS A 116 8.28 -14.74 -9.93
CA LYS A 116 9.13 -15.24 -11.02
C LYS A 116 10.39 -15.89 -10.45
N ILE A 117 10.57 -17.19 -10.70
CA ILE A 117 11.70 -17.95 -10.10
C ILE A 117 12.94 -17.95 -11.00
N THR A 118 12.74 -17.92 -12.31
CA THR A 118 13.84 -17.96 -13.28
C THR A 118 13.72 -16.81 -14.28
N TYR A 119 14.81 -16.51 -14.97
CA TYR A 119 14.79 -15.51 -16.04
C TYR A 119 13.90 -15.95 -17.22
N SER A 120 13.84 -17.26 -17.51
CA SER A 120 12.95 -17.79 -18.55
C SER A 120 11.48 -17.61 -18.18
N ASP A 121 11.14 -17.80 -16.91
CA ASP A 121 9.79 -17.57 -16.38
C ASP A 121 9.41 -16.08 -16.44
N PHE A 122 10.35 -15.20 -16.14
CA PHE A 122 10.17 -13.75 -16.31
C PHE A 122 9.95 -13.33 -17.77
N ARG A 123 10.62 -13.96 -18.74
CA ARG A 123 10.46 -13.66 -20.17
C ARG A 123 9.27 -14.36 -20.82
N GLY A 124 8.51 -15.16 -20.07
CA GLY A 124 7.31 -15.83 -20.57
C GLY A 124 6.24 -14.82 -21.00
N VAL A 125 5.35 -15.22 -21.90
CA VAL A 125 4.23 -14.35 -22.34
C VAL A 125 3.20 -14.18 -21.21
N ASN A 126 3.13 -15.15 -20.30
CA ASN A 126 2.18 -15.18 -19.19
C ASN A 126 2.81 -14.62 -17.90
N GLY A 127 1.96 -14.09 -17.04
CA GLY A 127 2.35 -13.63 -15.71
C GLY A 127 2.92 -12.22 -15.68
N HIS A 128 2.21 -11.31 -16.33
CA HIS A 128 2.48 -9.87 -16.36
C HIS A 128 1.18 -9.06 -16.15
N ASN A 129 0.23 -9.63 -15.39
CA ASN A 129 -1.17 -9.21 -15.34
C ASN A 129 -1.44 -8.14 -14.28
N PHE A 130 -0.64 -7.08 -14.27
CA PHE A 130 -0.63 -6.06 -13.21
C PHE A 130 -1.72 -5.00 -13.34
N HIS A 131 -2.63 -4.96 -12.37
CA HIS A 131 -3.73 -3.98 -12.29
C HIS A 131 -3.85 -3.32 -10.90
N GLY A 132 -2.80 -3.43 -10.08
CA GLY A 132 -2.73 -2.80 -8.77
C GLY A 132 -2.30 -1.34 -8.84
N ASN A 133 -2.55 -0.63 -7.75
CA ASN A 133 -1.96 0.67 -7.48
C ASN A 133 -0.45 0.57 -7.33
N GLU A 134 0.02 -0.50 -6.67
CA GLU A 134 1.42 -0.92 -6.69
C GLU A 134 1.53 -2.32 -7.25
N ASN A 135 2.63 -2.59 -7.95
CA ASN A 135 2.84 -3.83 -8.69
C ASN A 135 4.27 -4.30 -8.47
N TYR A 136 4.44 -5.56 -8.08
CA TYR A 136 5.75 -6.11 -7.75
C TYR A 136 6.00 -7.45 -8.42
N TYR A 137 7.19 -7.61 -8.98
CA TYR A 137 7.77 -8.93 -9.16
C TYR A 137 8.41 -9.40 -7.86
N CYS A 138 8.07 -10.61 -7.43
CA CYS A 138 8.65 -11.30 -6.29
C CYS A 138 9.60 -12.39 -6.80
N VAL A 139 10.91 -12.19 -6.62
CA VAL A 139 11.92 -13.00 -7.30
C VAL A 139 13.05 -13.44 -6.36
N PRO A 140 13.79 -14.51 -6.65
CA PRO A 140 15.03 -14.82 -5.95
C PRO A 140 16.03 -13.66 -6.04
N LYS A 141 16.81 -13.45 -4.97
CA LYS A 141 17.82 -12.38 -4.87
C LYS A 141 18.69 -12.22 -6.13
N ASP A 142 19.16 -13.33 -6.70
CA ASP A 142 20.09 -13.31 -7.84
C ASP A 142 19.41 -12.97 -9.18
N LEU A 143 18.08 -13.02 -9.24
CA LEU A 143 17.30 -12.64 -10.42
C LEU A 143 16.96 -11.14 -10.43
N ALA A 144 16.79 -10.53 -9.25
CA ALA A 144 16.44 -9.11 -9.11
C ALA A 144 17.32 -8.15 -9.92
N PRO A 145 18.67 -8.19 -9.86
CA PRO A 145 19.50 -7.29 -10.64
C PRO A 145 19.42 -7.54 -12.16
N LYS A 146 19.11 -8.78 -12.58
CA LYS A 146 19.04 -9.14 -14.01
C LYS A 146 17.82 -8.54 -14.69
N ILE A 147 16.69 -8.49 -13.99
CA ILE A 147 15.42 -7.99 -14.55
C ILE A 147 15.20 -6.50 -14.29
N ALA A 148 15.94 -5.89 -13.36
CA ALA A 148 15.71 -4.51 -12.92
C ALA A 148 15.75 -3.48 -14.05
N GLY A 149 16.58 -3.70 -15.07
CA GLY A 149 16.67 -2.85 -16.26
C GLY A 149 15.67 -3.16 -17.37
N GLU A 150 14.88 -4.23 -17.26
CA GLU A 150 13.91 -4.66 -18.28
C GLU A 150 12.46 -4.33 -17.93
N ILE A 151 12.18 -4.02 -16.65
CA ILE A 151 10.82 -3.76 -16.20
C ILE A 151 10.51 -2.25 -16.19
N PRO A 152 9.25 -1.86 -16.47
CA PRO A 152 8.78 -0.49 -16.32
C PRO A 152 9.09 0.13 -14.95
N ASP A 153 9.28 1.44 -14.90
CA ASP A 153 9.65 2.20 -13.68
C ASP A 153 8.59 2.15 -12.58
N ASP A 154 7.33 2.01 -12.97
CA ASP A 154 6.20 1.90 -12.07
C ASP A 154 6.02 0.49 -11.48
N ILE A 155 6.76 -0.51 -11.97
CA ILE A 155 6.80 -1.86 -11.39
C ILE A 155 8.01 -2.01 -10.48
N GLY A 156 7.76 -2.43 -9.24
CA GLY A 156 8.78 -2.71 -8.24
C GLY A 156 9.30 -4.15 -8.26
N ILE A 157 10.36 -4.38 -7.50
CA ILE A 157 10.95 -5.72 -7.30
C ILE A 157 11.08 -5.98 -5.81
N LEU A 158 10.53 -7.10 -5.36
CA LEU A 158 10.77 -7.69 -4.06
C LEU A 158 11.69 -8.90 -4.24
N ALA A 159 12.90 -8.79 -3.70
CA ALA A 159 13.86 -9.88 -3.70
C ALA A 159 13.63 -10.77 -2.47
N TYR A 160 13.53 -12.07 -2.71
CA TYR A 160 13.53 -13.10 -1.68
C TYR A 160 14.95 -13.32 -1.17
N TYR A 161 15.10 -13.21 0.15
CA TYR A 161 16.34 -13.52 0.86
C TYR A 161 16.07 -14.66 1.83
N GLU A 162 17.00 -15.60 1.89
CA GLU A 162 17.04 -16.68 2.86
C GLU A 162 18.41 -16.66 3.52
N GLY A 163 18.44 -16.49 4.84
CA GLY A 163 19.62 -16.65 5.67
C GLY A 163 19.39 -17.73 6.72
N GLU A 164 20.40 -18.02 7.53
CA GLU A 164 20.39 -19.13 8.50
C GLU A 164 19.23 -19.09 9.50
N ARG A 165 18.72 -17.89 9.85
CA ARG A 165 17.69 -17.70 10.89
C ARG A 165 16.37 -17.16 10.39
N GLN A 166 16.34 -16.55 9.21
CA GLN A 166 15.15 -15.88 8.70
C GLN A 166 15.17 -15.82 7.18
N TYR A 167 13.97 -15.84 6.61
CA TYR A 167 13.74 -15.59 5.20
C TYR A 167 12.63 -14.56 5.03
N GLY A 168 12.63 -13.83 3.92
CA GLY A 168 11.65 -12.77 3.70
C GLY A 168 11.84 -12.02 2.39
N LEU A 169 10.82 -11.24 2.05
CA LEU A 169 10.86 -10.32 0.92
C LEU A 169 11.43 -8.97 1.35
N ARG A 170 12.43 -8.49 0.60
CA ARG A 170 13.00 -7.15 0.76
C ARG A 170 12.83 -6.36 -0.52
N GLN A 171 12.53 -5.07 -0.39
CA GLN A 171 12.44 -4.19 -1.55
C GLN A 171 13.82 -4.03 -2.19
N PHE A 172 13.93 -4.45 -3.45
CA PHE A 172 15.11 -4.23 -4.30
C PHE A 172 14.91 -2.99 -5.18
N LYS A 173 13.73 -2.85 -5.77
CA LYS A 173 13.29 -1.66 -6.54
C LYS A 173 11.92 -1.22 -6.03
N PRO A 174 11.70 0.08 -5.74
CA PRO A 174 10.37 0.57 -5.38
C PRO A 174 9.39 0.45 -6.55
N SER A 175 8.10 0.23 -6.25
CA SER A 175 7.03 0.38 -7.24
C SER A 175 6.62 1.85 -7.31
N GLY A 176 6.25 2.31 -8.50
CA GLY A 176 5.53 3.57 -8.67
C GLY A 176 4.04 3.39 -8.37
N TRP A 177 3.34 4.52 -8.24
CA TRP A 177 1.89 4.54 -8.07
C TRP A 177 1.19 4.54 -9.42
N ARG A 178 0.20 3.66 -9.60
CA ARG A 178 -0.77 3.69 -10.69
C ARG A 178 -2.15 4.02 -10.17
N ASP A 179 -2.84 4.93 -10.83
CA ASP A 179 -4.26 5.15 -10.55
C ASP A 179 -5.08 4.00 -11.13
N VAL A 180 -5.86 3.38 -10.25
CA VAL A 180 -6.77 2.29 -10.60
C VAL A 180 -8.19 2.80 -10.41
N THR A 181 -9.00 2.66 -11.45
CA THR A 181 -10.41 3.10 -11.41
C THR A 181 -11.19 2.31 -10.37
N ASP A 182 -12.25 2.90 -9.81
CA ASP A 182 -13.11 2.20 -8.85
C ASP A 182 -13.76 0.96 -9.47
N GLN A 183 -14.11 1.02 -10.76
CA GLN A 183 -14.63 -0.13 -11.49
C GLN A 183 -13.64 -1.30 -11.49
N THR A 184 -12.37 -1.04 -11.80
CA THR A 184 -11.33 -2.07 -11.78
C THR A 184 -11.10 -2.59 -10.36
N LYS A 185 -11.10 -1.74 -9.34
CA LYS A 185 -10.98 -2.18 -7.93
C LYS A 185 -12.11 -3.11 -7.52
N VAL A 186 -13.35 -2.77 -7.89
CA VAL A 186 -14.53 -3.60 -7.61
C VAL A 186 -14.43 -4.94 -8.31
N GLU A 187 -14.00 -4.96 -9.57
CA GLU A 187 -13.79 -6.19 -10.32
C GLU A 187 -12.74 -7.09 -9.66
N LEU A 188 -11.58 -6.53 -9.30
CA LEU A 188 -10.51 -7.26 -8.61
C LEU A 188 -10.98 -7.80 -7.25
N LEU A 189 -11.71 -6.99 -6.48
CA LEU A 189 -12.27 -7.40 -5.19
C LEU A 189 -13.29 -8.53 -5.36
N TYR A 190 -14.17 -8.44 -6.36
CA TYR A 190 -15.14 -9.49 -6.67
C TYR A 190 -14.45 -10.80 -7.05
N ASN A 191 -13.42 -10.75 -7.88
CA ASN A 191 -12.66 -11.95 -8.27
C ASN A 191 -11.87 -12.55 -7.10
N ALA A 192 -11.36 -11.73 -6.18
CA ALA A 192 -10.76 -12.19 -4.93
C ALA A 192 -11.79 -12.85 -4.01
N MET A 193 -13.00 -12.27 -3.90
CA MET A 193 -14.08 -12.83 -3.07
C MET A 193 -14.52 -14.21 -3.52
N LYS A 194 -14.54 -14.51 -4.83
CA LYS A 194 -14.80 -15.88 -5.33
C LYS A 194 -13.86 -16.90 -4.70
N LYS A 195 -12.59 -16.54 -4.49
CA LYS A 195 -11.62 -17.41 -3.82
C LYS A 195 -11.91 -17.57 -2.33
N TRP A 196 -12.32 -16.49 -1.66
CA TRP A 196 -12.62 -16.51 -0.22
C TRP A 196 -13.91 -17.27 0.11
N CYS A 197 -14.96 -17.07 -0.69
CA CYS A 197 -16.30 -17.54 -0.39
C CYS A 197 -16.58 -18.93 -0.97
N ASP A 198 -16.07 -19.23 -2.16
CA ASP A 198 -16.49 -20.44 -2.88
C ASP A 198 -15.57 -21.64 -2.60
N GLY A 199 -14.51 -21.47 -1.80
CA GLY A 199 -13.48 -22.50 -1.60
C GLY A 199 -12.83 -22.96 -2.91
N ALA A 200 -12.90 -22.12 -3.96
CA ALA A 200 -12.54 -22.50 -5.31
C ALA A 200 -11.04 -22.71 -5.44
N VAL A 201 -10.63 -23.99 -5.48
CA VAL A 201 -9.29 -24.40 -5.88
C VAL A 201 -9.25 -24.39 -7.40
N PHE A 202 -8.59 -23.39 -7.98
CA PHE A 202 -8.30 -23.39 -9.41
C PHE A 202 -6.98 -24.16 -9.58
N ILE A 203 -7.04 -25.28 -10.32
CA ILE A 203 -5.92 -26.18 -10.59
C ILE A 203 -5.11 -25.65 -11.78
#